data_AF-A0A6T6KEP0-F1
#
_entry.id   AF-A0A6T6KEP0-F1
#
_cell.length_a   1.000
_cell.length_b   1.000
_cell.length_c   1.000
_cell.angle_alpha   90.00
_cell.angle_beta   90.00
_cell.angle_gamma   90.00
#
_symmetry.space_group_name_H-M   'P 1'
#
loop_
_entity.id
_entity.type
_entity.pdbx_description
1 polymer ?
#
loop_
_entity_poly.entity_id
_entity_poly.type
_entity_poly.pdbx_seq_one_letter_code
_entity_poly.pdbx_strand_id
1 'polypeptide(L)'
;FAVGEWVRQRSRVVCSASEDASVGLSRRELLKTAAAGIAAAAAAGPALPDAAIAADVSSIPRGKWSRVDLPFEGTLFDLSFIPQEPSHGWLIGTKGSVFETTDYGQTWMPRSFQNLDPEEEINYRFQEISFNGSEGWVIGRPSILLHTRDGGKSWERVSLSPKLPGDP
;
A
#
# COMPACT_ATOMS: atom_id res chain seq x y z
N PHE A 1 -7.32 40.26 22.34
CA PHE A 1 -6.45 39.29 23.05
C PHE A 1 -6.36 38.04 22.20
N ALA A 2 -5.25 37.88 21.48
CA ALA A 2 -4.93 36.65 20.78
C ALA A 2 -4.05 35.81 21.70
N VAL A 3 -4.38 34.54 21.87
CA VAL A 3 -3.44 33.54 22.36
C VAL A 3 -3.56 32.35 21.43
N GLY A 4 -2.51 32.14 20.65
CA GLY A 4 -2.33 30.95 19.84
C GLY A 4 -1.68 29.85 20.68
N GLU A 5 -1.98 28.60 20.33
CA GLU A 5 -1.18 27.44 20.73
C GLU A 5 -0.86 26.60 19.49
N TRP A 6 0.31 25.98 19.55
CA TRP A 6 1.09 25.48 18.43
C TRP A 6 1.56 24.05 18.78
N VAL A 7 1.58 23.15 17.77
CA VAL A 7 2.51 22.00 17.61
C VAL A 7 2.13 20.76 18.47
N ARG A 8 2.05 19.49 17.99
CA ARG A 8 2.97 18.70 17.13
C ARG A 8 2.22 17.57 16.41
N GLN A 9 2.42 17.45 15.10
CA GLN A 9 2.02 16.28 14.31
C GLN A 9 3.25 15.42 14.05
N ARG A 10 3.22 14.15 14.49
CA ARG A 10 4.27 13.17 14.20
C ARG A 10 3.84 12.32 13.01
N SER A 11 4.47 12.58 11.87
CA SER A 11 4.35 11.80 10.64
C SER A 11 5.09 10.47 10.78
N ARG A 12 4.48 9.39 10.27
CA ARG A 12 5.18 8.14 9.96
C ARG A 12 4.78 7.69 8.56
N VAL A 13 5.82 7.37 7.80
CA VAL A 13 5.85 7.07 6.37
C VAL A 13 5.59 5.57 6.17
N VAL A 14 4.78 5.20 5.19
CA VAL A 14 4.72 3.83 4.65
C VAL A 14 4.76 3.93 3.12
N CYS A 15 5.58 3.11 2.48
CA CYS A 15 5.94 3.17 1.06
C CYS A 15 5.08 2.26 0.18
N SER A 16 4.91 2.62 -1.10
CA SER A 16 4.60 1.66 -2.17
C SER A 16 5.47 1.95 -3.40
N ALA A 17 5.84 0.89 -4.14
CA ALA A 17 6.71 0.93 -5.31
C ALA A 17 5.88 0.67 -6.58
N SER A 18 6.24 1.31 -7.69
CA SER A 18 5.69 1.05 -9.03
C SER A 18 6.70 0.26 -9.88
N GLU A 19 6.21 -0.75 -10.60
CA GLU A 19 6.97 -1.52 -11.59
C GLU A 19 7.13 -0.75 -12.90
N ASP A 20 8.36 -0.71 -13.42
CA ASP A 20 8.64 -0.35 -14.80
C ASP A 20 9.43 -1.49 -15.47
N ALA A 21 8.94 -1.92 -16.62
CA ALA A 21 9.54 -2.74 -17.68
C ALA A 21 10.57 -3.85 -17.30
N SER A 22 10.19 -5.10 -17.55
CA SER A 22 11.05 -6.28 -17.49
C SER A 22 12.19 -6.22 -18.53
N VAL A 23 13.42 -5.98 -18.06
CA VAL A 23 14.63 -6.41 -18.77
C VAL A 23 15.30 -7.48 -17.93
N GLY A 24 15.11 -8.74 -18.33
CA GLY A 24 15.71 -9.90 -17.68
C GLY A 24 17.21 -9.96 -17.90
N LEU A 25 17.98 -9.22 -17.11
CA LEU A 25 19.44 -9.34 -17.08
C LEU A 25 19.84 -10.44 -16.10
N SER A 26 20.41 -11.53 -16.63
CA SER A 26 20.92 -12.61 -15.79
C SER A 26 22.13 -12.13 -14.97
N ARG A 27 22.32 -12.69 -13.77
CA ARG A 27 23.49 -12.43 -12.90
C ARG A 27 24.84 -12.60 -13.61
N ARG A 28 24.89 -13.41 -14.68
CA ARG A 28 26.10 -13.63 -15.49
C ARG A 28 26.41 -12.46 -16.44
N GLU A 29 25.42 -11.69 -16.87
CA GLU A 29 25.63 -10.53 -17.75
C GLU A 29 26.14 -9.31 -16.97
N LEU A 30 25.74 -9.15 -15.70
CA LEU A 30 26.27 -8.14 -14.79
C LEU A 30 27.76 -8.36 -14.43
N LEU A 31 28.25 -9.60 -14.48
CA LEU A 31 29.65 -9.90 -14.16
C LEU A 31 30.60 -9.68 -15.35
N LYS A 32 30.07 -9.59 -16.58
CA LYS A 32 30.89 -9.33 -17.78
C LYS A 32 31.23 -7.86 -17.97
N THR A 33 30.39 -6.94 -17.50
CA THR A 33 30.61 -5.49 -17.60
C THR A 33 31.53 -4.91 -16.52
N ALA A 34 31.94 -5.70 -15.52
CA ALA A 34 32.87 -5.27 -14.47
C ALA A 34 34.35 -5.49 -14.81
N ALA A 35 34.69 -6.00 -16.00
CA ALA A 35 36.07 -6.30 -16.38
C ALA A 35 36.50 -5.51 -17.63
N ALA A 36 36.58 -4.18 -17.53
CA ALA A 36 37.34 -3.36 -18.49
C ALA A 36 37.83 -2.05 -17.84
N GLY A 37 39.16 -1.99 -17.60
CA GLY A 37 39.93 -0.79 -17.22
C GLY A 37 40.06 -0.60 -15.70
N ILE A 38 41.24 -0.52 -15.07
CA ILE A 38 42.53 0.02 -15.50
C ILE A 38 43.67 -0.82 -14.91
N ALA A 39 44.68 -1.10 -15.74
CA ALA A 39 45.98 -1.60 -15.31
C ALA A 39 46.96 -0.43 -15.03
N ALA A 40 47.86 -0.68 -14.06
CA ALA A 40 49.14 0.00 -13.76
C ALA A 40 49.12 1.27 -12.88
N ALA A 41 49.47 1.11 -11.59
CA ALA A 41 50.76 1.54 -11.00
C ALA A 41 50.81 1.20 -9.49
N ALA A 42 52.02 0.97 -8.98
CA ALA A 42 52.33 0.19 -7.78
C ALA A 42 52.53 1.00 -6.49
N ALA A 43 52.48 0.26 -5.37
CA ALA A 43 53.02 0.56 -4.02
C ALA A 43 52.29 1.57 -3.10
N ALA A 44 51.31 1.08 -2.33
CA ALA A 44 51.09 1.29 -0.87
C ALA A 44 49.72 0.71 -0.48
N GLY A 45 49.56 0.22 0.76
CA GLY A 45 48.50 -0.70 1.22
C GLY A 45 47.03 -0.27 0.96
N PRO A 46 46.05 -1.20 1.05
CA PRO A 46 44.66 -0.85 0.81
C PRO A 46 44.12 -0.08 2.02
N ALA A 47 44.26 1.24 2.00
CA ALA A 47 43.32 2.10 2.71
C ALA A 47 41.98 1.96 1.98
N LEU A 48 41.01 1.33 2.62
CA LEU A 48 39.63 1.30 2.13
C LEU A 48 39.19 2.75 1.90
N PRO A 49 38.69 3.12 0.71
CA PRO A 49 38.16 4.46 0.52
C PRO A 49 36.91 4.59 1.39
N ASP A 50 36.95 5.53 2.33
CA ASP A 50 35.80 6.00 3.12
C ASP A 50 34.83 6.82 2.24
N ALA A 51 34.70 6.42 0.97
CA ALA A 51 33.70 6.91 0.05
C ALA A 51 32.45 6.08 0.31
N ALA A 52 31.74 6.42 1.39
CA ALA A 52 30.31 6.30 1.36
C ALA A 52 29.86 7.01 0.08
N ILE A 53 29.49 6.22 -0.93
CA ILE A 53 28.80 6.72 -2.11
C ILE A 53 27.50 7.28 -1.54
N ALA A 54 27.51 8.56 -1.18
CA ALA A 54 26.29 9.30 -0.97
C ALA A 54 25.62 9.27 -2.34
N ALA A 55 24.75 8.28 -2.55
CA ALA A 55 23.91 8.22 -3.72
C ALA A 55 23.26 9.60 -3.82
N ASP A 56 23.53 10.29 -4.92
CA ASP A 56 23.05 11.64 -5.14
C ASP A 56 21.51 11.60 -5.13
N VAL A 57 20.94 11.98 -3.99
CA VAL A 57 19.50 12.00 -3.75
C VAL A 57 18.83 13.03 -4.69
N SER A 58 19.61 13.88 -5.38
CA SER A 58 19.10 14.82 -6.37
C SER A 58 18.57 14.16 -7.64
N SER A 59 18.98 12.92 -7.94
CA SER A 59 18.50 12.16 -9.10
C SER A 59 17.26 11.31 -8.82
N ILE A 60 16.75 11.28 -7.58
CA ILE A 60 15.45 10.67 -7.29
C ILE A 60 14.41 11.58 -7.94
N PRO A 61 13.60 11.10 -8.91
CA PRO A 61 12.47 11.85 -9.41
C PRO A 61 11.63 12.22 -8.21
N ARG A 62 11.58 13.52 -7.84
CA ARG A 62 10.70 13.97 -6.77
C ARG A 62 9.29 13.74 -7.28
N GLY A 63 8.70 12.62 -6.89
CA GLY A 63 7.33 12.26 -7.23
C GLY A 63 6.43 13.45 -6.93
N LYS A 64 5.63 13.84 -7.93
CA LYS A 64 4.61 14.88 -7.79
C LYS A 64 3.49 14.33 -6.92
N TRP A 65 3.72 14.27 -5.61
CA TRP A 65 2.69 13.92 -4.66
C TRP A 65 1.59 14.98 -4.74
N SER A 66 0.39 14.57 -5.10
CA SER A 66 -0.82 15.37 -4.96
C SER A 66 -1.59 14.87 -3.75
N ARG A 67 -2.15 15.81 -2.98
CA ARG A 67 -3.06 15.49 -1.90
C ARG A 67 -4.46 15.32 -2.49
N VAL A 68 -5.11 14.22 -2.17
CA VAL A 68 -6.53 13.99 -2.42
C VAL A 68 -7.24 14.15 -1.08
N ASP A 69 -8.13 15.14 -0.99
CA ASP A 69 -8.91 15.37 0.22
C ASP A 69 -10.13 14.45 0.23
N LEU A 70 -10.32 13.77 1.37
CA LEU A 70 -11.47 12.92 1.63
C LEU A 70 -12.29 13.53 2.76
N PRO A 71 -13.63 13.57 2.67
CA PRO A 71 -14.50 14.06 3.73
C PRO A 71 -14.61 13.01 4.87
N PHE A 72 -13.47 12.63 5.45
CA PHE A 72 -13.38 11.55 6.42
C PHE A 72 -12.45 11.90 7.59
N GLU A 73 -12.97 11.73 8.80
CA GLU A 73 -12.21 11.90 10.04
C GLU A 73 -11.92 10.54 10.67
N GLY A 74 -10.78 9.96 10.28
CA GLY A 74 -10.31 8.68 10.80
C GLY A 74 -8.95 8.30 10.24
N THR A 75 -8.56 7.04 10.44
CA THR A 75 -7.33 6.48 9.88
C THR A 75 -7.67 5.53 8.75
N LEU A 76 -7.06 5.74 7.60
CA LEU A 76 -7.06 4.79 6.49
C LEU A 76 -5.98 3.74 6.74
N PHE A 77 -6.28 2.48 6.46
CA PHE A 77 -5.35 1.38 6.73
C PHE A 77 -4.74 0.80 5.48
N ASP A 78 -5.57 0.56 4.47
CA ASP A 78 -5.12 -0.17 3.29
C ASP A 78 -5.97 0.19 2.07
N LEU A 79 -5.40 -0.06 0.89
CA LEU A 79 -6.06 0.10 -0.39
C LEU A 79 -5.62 -0.99 -1.35
N SER A 80 -6.51 -1.38 -2.25
CA SER A 80 -6.17 -2.32 -3.32
C SER A 80 -6.96 -1.96 -4.58
N PHE A 81 -6.27 -2.05 -5.71
CA PHE A 81 -6.87 -1.94 -7.03
C PHE A 81 -7.20 -3.34 -7.56
N ILE A 82 -8.19 -3.40 -8.45
CA ILE A 82 -8.59 -4.63 -9.13
C ILE A 82 -7.59 -4.86 -10.28
N PRO A 83 -6.81 -5.95 -10.30
CA PRO A 83 -5.77 -6.13 -11.32
C PRO A 83 -6.28 -6.12 -12.77
N GLN A 84 -7.54 -6.53 -12.98
CA GLN A 84 -8.19 -6.54 -14.30
C GLN A 84 -8.78 -5.18 -14.71
N GLU A 85 -8.99 -4.28 -13.75
CA GLU A 85 -9.55 -2.94 -13.96
C GLU A 85 -8.76 -1.92 -13.11
N PRO A 86 -7.54 -1.51 -13.53
CA PRO A 86 -6.64 -0.69 -12.70
C PRO A 86 -7.17 0.71 -12.34
N SER A 87 -8.20 1.20 -13.04
CA SER A 87 -8.90 2.44 -12.69
C SER A 87 -9.79 2.27 -11.46
N HIS A 88 -10.20 1.04 -11.15
CA HIS A 88 -11.13 0.71 -10.10
C HIS A 88 -10.39 0.18 -8.87
N GLY A 89 -10.58 0.86 -7.75
CA GLY A 89 -9.92 0.52 -6.49
C GLY A 89 -10.77 0.79 -5.27
N TRP A 90 -10.34 0.20 -4.17
CA TRP A 90 -11.01 0.25 -2.89
C TRP A 90 -10.03 0.71 -1.80
N LEU A 91 -10.53 1.54 -0.90
CA LEU A 91 -9.78 2.13 0.21
C LEU A 91 -10.58 1.93 1.50
N ILE A 92 -9.92 1.45 2.55
CA ILE A 92 -10.59 1.06 3.80
C ILE A 92 -9.93 1.70 5.03
N GLY A 93 -10.67 1.79 6.13
CA GLY A 93 -10.21 2.48 7.33
C GLY A 93 -11.00 2.20 8.62
N THR A 94 -10.86 3.11 9.59
CA THR A 94 -11.61 3.12 10.85
C THR A 94 -13.08 3.47 10.66
N LYS A 95 -13.93 3.18 11.65
CA LYS A 95 -15.33 3.62 11.70
C LYS A 95 -16.16 3.13 10.51
N GLY A 96 -15.91 1.91 10.06
CA GLY A 96 -16.59 1.33 8.90
C GLY A 96 -16.27 2.03 7.57
N SER A 97 -15.22 2.84 7.50
CA SER A 97 -14.98 3.65 6.30
C SER A 97 -14.53 2.79 5.13
N VAL A 98 -15.29 2.85 4.04
CA VAL A 98 -14.98 2.23 2.76
C VAL A 98 -15.18 3.26 1.67
N PHE A 99 -14.24 3.34 0.74
CA PHE A 99 -14.32 4.20 -0.42
C PHE A 99 -14.00 3.42 -1.69
N GLU A 100 -14.66 3.78 -2.78
CA GLU A 100 -14.47 3.25 -4.12
C GLU A 100 -13.96 4.36 -5.04
N THR A 101 -12.98 4.06 -5.88
CA THR A 101 -12.52 4.92 -6.97
C THR A 101 -12.75 4.20 -8.29
N THR A 102 -13.02 4.96 -9.35
CA THR A 102 -13.09 4.47 -10.74
C THR A 102 -12.19 5.29 -11.68
N ASP A 103 -11.35 6.16 -11.13
CA ASP A 103 -10.50 7.10 -11.85
C ASP A 103 -9.04 7.06 -11.37
N TYR A 104 -8.54 5.86 -11.03
CA TYR A 104 -7.16 5.63 -10.57
C TYR A 104 -6.83 6.30 -9.22
N GLY A 105 -7.84 6.50 -8.37
CA GLY A 105 -7.67 7.11 -7.06
C GLY A 105 -7.60 8.63 -7.05
N GLN A 106 -7.99 9.29 -8.15
CA GLN A 106 -8.10 10.75 -8.20
C GLN A 106 -9.31 11.24 -7.39
N THR A 107 -10.42 10.51 -7.45
CA THR A 107 -11.61 10.72 -6.63
C THR A 107 -12.04 9.42 -5.97
N TRP A 108 -12.66 9.56 -4.80
CA TRP A 108 -13.09 8.45 -3.96
C TRP A 108 -14.50 8.72 -3.45
N MET A 109 -15.39 7.79 -3.70
CA MET A 109 -16.79 7.86 -3.30
C MET A 109 -17.02 6.97 -2.07
N PRO A 110 -17.65 7.48 -1.00
CA PRO A 110 -18.00 6.66 0.15
C PRO A 110 -18.93 5.51 -0.24
N ARG A 111 -18.68 4.33 0.33
CA ARG A 111 -19.49 3.12 0.15
C ARG A 111 -19.76 2.45 1.48
N SER A 112 -20.74 1.55 1.46
CA SER A 112 -21.11 0.68 2.57
C SER A 112 -21.26 -0.73 2.03
N PHE A 113 -20.95 -1.74 2.86
CA PHE A 113 -21.18 -3.12 2.48
C PHE A 113 -22.67 -3.48 2.58
N GLN A 114 -23.26 -3.97 1.47
CA GLN A 114 -24.71 -4.20 1.34
C GLN A 114 -25.29 -5.17 2.38
N ASN A 115 -24.46 -6.10 2.87
CA ASN A 115 -24.87 -7.16 3.79
C ASN A 115 -24.38 -6.92 5.24
N LEU A 116 -24.07 -5.66 5.57
CA LEU A 116 -23.80 -5.24 6.95
C LEU A 116 -24.82 -4.17 7.35
N ASP A 117 -25.33 -4.27 8.57
CA ASP A 117 -26.18 -3.22 9.12
C ASP A 117 -25.33 -1.94 9.28
N PRO A 118 -25.78 -0.77 8.78
CA PRO A 118 -24.98 0.46 8.86
C PRO A 118 -24.59 0.87 10.28
N GLU A 119 -25.44 0.56 11.26
CA GLU A 119 -25.17 0.79 12.69
C GLU A 119 -24.11 -0.17 13.25
N GLU A 120 -23.95 -1.36 12.65
CA GLU A 120 -22.88 -2.30 12.97
C GLU A 120 -21.58 -1.91 12.26
N GLU A 121 -21.67 -1.52 10.98
CA GLU A 121 -20.55 -1.18 10.10
C GLU A 121 -19.63 -0.12 10.72
N ILE A 122 -20.20 0.93 11.30
CA ILE A 122 -19.46 2.01 11.94
C ILE A 122 -18.57 1.55 13.11
N ASN A 123 -18.85 0.39 13.70
CA ASN A 123 -18.04 -0.16 14.80
C ASN A 123 -16.85 -0.99 14.30
N TYR A 124 -16.79 -1.29 13.00
CA TYR A 124 -15.67 -2.01 12.42
C TYR A 124 -14.49 -1.10 12.11
N ARG A 125 -13.31 -1.69 12.23
CA ARG A 125 -12.05 -1.21 11.71
C ARG A 125 -11.57 -2.22 10.68
N PHE A 126 -11.72 -1.89 9.41
CA PHE A 126 -11.15 -2.69 8.33
C PHE A 126 -9.64 -2.48 8.31
N GLN A 127 -8.87 -3.56 8.21
CA GLN A 127 -7.41 -3.53 8.39
C GLN A 127 -6.66 -3.80 7.10
N GLU A 128 -7.18 -4.68 6.25
CA GLU A 128 -6.49 -5.13 5.04
C GLU A 128 -7.52 -5.45 3.97
N ILE A 129 -7.17 -5.15 2.73
CA ILE A 129 -7.95 -5.42 1.53
C ILE A 129 -7.03 -5.96 0.44
N SER A 130 -7.46 -7.01 -0.25
CA SER A 130 -6.66 -7.61 -1.32
C SER A 130 -7.55 -8.11 -2.43
N PHE A 131 -7.11 -7.91 -3.67
CA PHE A 131 -7.76 -8.42 -4.87
C PHE A 131 -6.85 -9.38 -5.64
N ASN A 132 -7.44 -10.45 -6.16
CA ASN A 132 -6.86 -11.35 -7.15
C ASN A 132 -7.85 -11.49 -8.31
N GLY A 133 -7.60 -10.80 -9.42
CA GLY A 133 -8.61 -10.65 -10.47
C GLY A 133 -9.81 -9.85 -9.96
N SER A 134 -11.03 -10.34 -10.18
CA SER A 134 -12.27 -9.74 -9.64
C SER A 134 -12.62 -10.24 -8.24
N GLU A 135 -11.89 -11.22 -7.72
CA GLU A 135 -12.09 -11.75 -6.37
C GLU A 135 -11.37 -10.86 -5.35
N GLY A 136 -12.05 -10.50 -4.27
CA GLY A 136 -11.54 -9.59 -3.26
C GLY A 136 -11.90 -10.02 -1.84
N TRP A 137 -11.03 -9.68 -0.90
CA TRP A 137 -11.17 -10.02 0.51
C TRP A 137 -10.92 -8.79 1.38
N VAL A 138 -11.74 -8.63 2.43
CA VAL A 138 -11.53 -7.60 3.46
C VAL A 138 -11.60 -8.25 4.84
N ILE A 139 -10.66 -7.88 5.70
CA ILE A 139 -10.65 -8.31 7.10
C ILE A 139 -10.66 -7.11 8.05
N GLY A 140 -11.19 -7.30 9.25
CA GLY A 140 -11.31 -6.21 10.22
C GLY A 140 -11.46 -6.64 11.68
N ARG A 141 -11.67 -5.62 12.53
CA ARG A 141 -11.91 -5.72 13.98
C ARG A 141 -13.18 -4.96 14.39
N PRO A 142 -14.09 -5.51 15.22
CA PRO A 142 -14.17 -6.91 15.66
C PRO A 142 -14.09 -7.91 14.50
N SER A 143 -13.81 -9.19 14.78
CA SER A 143 -13.47 -10.15 13.73
C SER A 143 -14.55 -10.23 12.65
N ILE A 144 -14.16 -9.84 11.44
CA ILE A 144 -15.01 -9.86 10.26
C ILE A 144 -14.17 -10.29 9.06
N LEU A 145 -14.78 -11.09 8.19
CA LEU A 145 -14.24 -11.49 6.90
C LEU A 145 -15.33 -11.24 5.86
N LEU A 146 -14.99 -10.42 4.87
CA LEU A 146 -15.85 -10.12 3.73
C LEU A 146 -15.20 -10.62 2.45
N HIS A 147 -16.02 -11.07 1.52
CA HIS A 147 -15.62 -11.63 0.25
C HIS A 147 -16.43 -11.05 -0.89
N THR A 148 -15.79 -10.82 -2.03
CA THR A 148 -16.44 -10.46 -3.29
C THR A 148 -15.87 -11.29 -4.43
N ARG A 149 -16.67 -11.52 -5.48
CA ARG A 149 -16.25 -12.19 -6.73
C ARG A 149 -16.36 -11.29 -7.95
N ASP A 150 -16.93 -10.09 -7.80
CA ASP A 150 -17.35 -9.22 -8.89
C ASP A 150 -16.71 -7.82 -8.83
N GLY A 151 -15.53 -7.73 -8.21
CA GLY A 151 -14.79 -6.47 -8.06
C GLY A 151 -15.37 -5.55 -6.99
N GLY A 152 -16.14 -6.09 -6.04
CA GLY A 152 -16.74 -5.34 -4.95
C GLY A 152 -18.09 -4.72 -5.26
N LYS A 153 -18.74 -5.12 -6.36
CA LYS A 153 -20.14 -4.71 -6.63
C LYS A 153 -21.09 -5.35 -5.62
N SER A 154 -20.78 -6.56 -5.18
CA SER A 154 -21.44 -7.25 -4.07
C SER A 154 -20.40 -7.82 -3.10
N TRP A 155 -20.70 -7.72 -1.81
CA TRP A 155 -19.85 -8.22 -0.73
C TRP A 155 -20.65 -9.14 0.18
N GLU A 156 -20.11 -10.31 0.47
CA GLU A 156 -20.71 -11.33 1.33
C GLU A 156 -19.90 -11.48 2.62
N ARG A 157 -20.60 -11.60 3.75
CA ARG A 157 -19.96 -11.89 5.03
C ARG A 157 -19.66 -13.37 5.14
N VAL A 158 -18.40 -13.72 5.32
CA VAL A 158 -17.97 -15.10 5.53
C VAL A 158 -17.93 -15.38 7.03
N SER A 159 -18.80 -16.28 7.48
CA SER A 159 -18.85 -16.71 8.88
C SER A 159 -17.59 -17.49 9.25
N LEU A 160 -16.85 -16.99 10.23
CA LEU A 160 -15.72 -17.69 10.82
C LEU A 160 -16.22 -18.65 11.90
N SER A 161 -15.92 -19.95 11.77
CA SER A 161 -16.23 -20.92 12.82
C SER A 161 -15.47 -20.56 14.10
N PRO A 162 -16.13 -20.47 15.28
CA PRO A 162 -15.44 -20.29 16.55
C PRO A 162 -14.76 -21.58 17.03
N LYS A 163 -15.12 -22.73 16.44
CA LYS A 163 -14.57 -24.03 16.82
C LYS A 163 -13.20 -24.22 16.15
N LEU A 164 -12.16 -24.34 16.97
CA LEU A 164 -10.84 -24.80 16.53
C LEU A 164 -10.99 -26.19 15.88
N PRO A 165 -10.43 -26.43 14.69
CA PRO A 165 -10.42 -27.76 14.09
C PRO A 165 -9.54 -28.69 14.94
N GLY A 166 -10.14 -29.74 15.48
CA GLY A 166 -9.51 -30.75 16.33
C GLY A 166 -10.48 -31.23 17.41
N ASP A 167 -10.79 -32.52 17.44
CA ASP A 167 -11.44 -33.14 18.60
C ASP A 167 -10.41 -33.29 19.74
N PRO A 168 -10.83 -33.16 21.02
CA PRO A 168 -9.95 -33.26 22.19
C PRO A 168 -9.30 -34.63 22.37
#